data_AF-A0A3D6B3M9-F1
#
_entry.id   AF-A0A3D6B3M9-F1
#
_cell.length_a   1.000
_cell.length_b   1.000
_cell.length_c   1.000
_cell.angle_alpha   90.00
_cell.angle_beta   90.00
_cell.angle_gamma   90.00
#
_symmetry.space_group_name_H-M   'P 1'
#
loop_
_entity.id
_entity.type
_entity.pdbx_description
1 polymer ?
#
loop_
_entity_poly.entity_id
_entity_poly.type
_entity_poly.pdbx_seq_one_letter_code
_entity_poly.pdbx_strand_id
1 'polypeptide(L)'
;KGMTNIPSDLLSEDSELAYSVDFIYRNGEMVPVQSMQGIGTINGKIMHVHKMADYENIIAYDKFVDEGTITWYDRKDISEKAKQTFKNIGEVSDIKSIGNTLVVATSKSIRYFLFKGGVYKNLGTELPIPQFVPFLEKKTSGLNSYKCELSQIITGTANHAWYDSDGNFIGYFNGSPNQEEGDRYTQGEYCRLHTIIKDRETDYLNAVQGCVTKAIEREKENNVFMFPFFIRYALKLYDGTYTRISAPIICYPTISRNCEFYNSTANGSTNDFFFVPRSSVLKYMASITDFENWKDVVKEMTIFASDEVKPYYSLDSKYTSDWRMYAGPIEQIPAGFSAVCFNDIDETIEYSDMMSQEKILPRYKSDGEIIEELLGKSQFFKLASLKLDKTDIGSTLSEPKVLPLKRNVVSTLTSQEQLKNDDYYGWAHLYAKKMFPYNNRINVFDLERLPFKGFNNFLATNGNDNADIKITYYVHIVSSTMDSWVKSDDSTFFKENTLSGWLFYPDPNATEMIIHIHGTDTDKKLRISLNAHNMLNGAYSFENLPTEAQANTTEEAEDITLPVIDEDAHETLDSQVFTSVVSNPFVFEASG
;
A
#
# COMPACT_ATOMS: atom_id res chain seq x y z
N LYS A 1 38.41 -41.58 -8.86
CA LYS A 1 38.27 -42.87 -8.17
C LYS A 1 36.89 -42.89 -7.56
N GLY A 2 36.03 -43.78 -8.02
CA GLY A 2 34.66 -43.92 -7.53
C GLY A 2 34.57 -45.09 -6.56
N MET A 3 33.84 -44.91 -5.45
CA MET A 3 33.52 -45.98 -4.51
C MET A 3 32.00 -46.09 -4.42
N THR A 4 31.46 -47.30 -4.52
CA THR A 4 30.02 -47.58 -4.36
C THR A 4 29.82 -48.57 -3.21
N ASN A 5 28.91 -48.19 -2.29
CA ASN A 5 28.56 -48.94 -1.08
C ASN A 5 27.05 -49.21 -1.07
N ILE A 6 26.51 -49.73 -2.18
CA ILE A 6 25.09 -50.08 -2.29
C ILE A 6 25.01 -51.58 -2.64
N PRO A 7 24.41 -52.42 -1.77
CA PRO A 7 23.84 -52.09 -0.45
C PRO A 7 24.92 -51.71 0.59
N SER A 8 24.46 -51.15 1.72
CA SER A 8 25.32 -50.80 2.86
C SER A 8 25.98 -52.06 3.43
N ASP A 9 27.25 -51.98 3.80
CA ASP A 9 28.02 -53.07 4.43
C ASP A 9 27.34 -53.64 5.71
N LEU A 10 26.48 -52.85 6.36
CA LEU A 10 25.68 -53.28 7.51
C LEU A 10 24.49 -54.18 7.14
N LEU A 11 24.08 -54.17 5.88
CA LEU A 11 22.91 -54.88 5.35
C LEU A 11 23.29 -56.05 4.42
N SER A 12 24.57 -56.15 4.05
CA SER A 12 25.08 -57.18 3.15
C SER A 12 25.32 -58.50 3.89
N GLU A 13 24.87 -59.64 3.34
CA GLU A 13 25.21 -60.96 3.89
C GLU A 13 26.70 -61.32 3.61
N ASP A 14 27.27 -62.29 4.34
CA ASP A 14 28.68 -62.74 4.26
C ASP A 14 29.15 -63.22 2.86
N SER A 15 28.28 -63.18 1.84
CA SER A 15 28.56 -63.55 0.44
C SER A 15 28.21 -62.45 -0.58
N GLU A 16 27.77 -61.28 -0.13
CA GLU A 16 27.41 -60.16 -1.00
C GLU A 16 28.57 -59.16 -1.19
N LEU A 17 28.52 -58.39 -2.28
CA LEU A 17 29.55 -57.42 -2.63
C LEU A 17 29.52 -56.23 -1.64
N ALA A 18 30.47 -56.20 -0.70
CA ALA A 18 30.59 -55.14 0.31
C ALA A 18 31.01 -53.77 -0.26
N TYR A 19 31.95 -53.75 -1.22
CA TYR A 19 32.38 -52.53 -1.90
C TYR A 19 32.88 -52.79 -3.31
N SER A 20 32.63 -51.82 -4.19
CA SER A 20 33.17 -51.78 -5.55
C SER A 20 34.04 -50.55 -5.73
N VAL A 21 35.29 -50.75 -6.15
CA VAL A 21 36.24 -49.67 -6.45
C VAL A 21 36.41 -49.58 -7.95
N ASP A 22 36.14 -48.41 -8.51
CA ASP A 22 36.24 -48.14 -9.95
C ASP A 22 35.31 -49.00 -10.84
N PHE A 23 34.24 -49.59 -10.28
CA PHE A 23 33.10 -50.13 -11.05
C PHE A 23 31.78 -49.59 -10.50
N ILE A 24 30.82 -49.35 -11.40
CA ILE A 24 29.44 -48.98 -11.08
C ILE A 24 28.49 -50.07 -11.58
N TYR A 25 27.39 -50.29 -10.86
CA TYR A 25 26.32 -51.15 -11.35
C TYR A 25 25.39 -50.34 -12.27
N ARG A 26 25.31 -50.71 -13.56
CA ARG A 26 24.44 -50.04 -14.54
C ARG A 26 23.95 -51.06 -15.57
N ASN A 27 22.66 -51.00 -15.92
CA ASN A 27 22.04 -51.90 -16.90
C ASN A 27 22.16 -53.40 -16.57
N GLY A 28 22.17 -53.78 -15.29
CA GLY A 28 22.23 -55.18 -14.87
C GLY A 28 23.63 -55.76 -14.74
N GLU A 29 24.68 -55.01 -15.08
CA GLU A 29 26.07 -55.46 -15.06
C GLU A 29 26.99 -54.49 -14.29
N MET A 30 28.12 -55.01 -13.83
CA MET A 30 29.22 -54.21 -13.27
C MET A 30 30.06 -53.65 -14.41
N VAL A 31 30.00 -52.34 -14.61
CA VAL A 31 30.78 -51.64 -15.63
C VAL A 31 31.90 -50.82 -14.98
N PRO A 32 33.13 -50.85 -15.50
CA PRO A 32 34.22 -50.02 -14.98
C PRO A 32 33.86 -48.54 -15.11
N VAL A 33 34.16 -47.75 -14.06
CA VAL A 33 34.14 -46.30 -14.11
C VAL A 33 35.12 -45.88 -15.19
N GLN A 34 34.60 -45.46 -16.34
CA GLN A 34 35.45 -45.05 -17.45
C GLN A 34 36.29 -43.84 -17.06
N SER A 35 37.54 -43.80 -17.56
CA SER A 35 38.42 -42.66 -17.42
C SER A 35 37.71 -41.40 -17.94
N MET A 36 37.65 -40.36 -17.11
CA MET A 36 37.03 -39.09 -17.50
C MET A 36 37.74 -38.53 -18.74
N GLN A 37 36.99 -38.31 -19.81
CA GLN A 37 37.49 -37.63 -20.99
C GLN A 37 37.54 -36.13 -20.69
N GLY A 38 38.70 -35.50 -20.85
CA GLY A 38 38.84 -34.05 -20.77
C GLY A 38 38.03 -33.39 -21.89
N ILE A 39 37.17 -32.45 -21.52
CA ILE A 39 36.25 -31.76 -22.44
C ILE A 39 36.77 -30.39 -22.89
N GLY A 40 37.87 -29.94 -22.30
CA GLY A 40 38.57 -28.69 -22.58
C GLY A 40 39.16 -28.08 -21.30
N THR A 41 39.80 -26.92 -21.44
CA THR A 41 40.42 -26.16 -20.34
C THR A 41 39.69 -24.83 -20.19
N ILE A 42 39.46 -24.42 -18.94
CA ILE A 42 38.84 -23.14 -18.59
C ILE A 42 39.64 -22.45 -17.49
N ASN A 43 39.41 -21.16 -17.29
CA ASN A 43 39.97 -20.40 -16.18
C ASN A 43 38.98 -20.35 -15.00
N GLY A 44 39.51 -20.43 -13.78
CA GLY A 44 38.72 -20.39 -12.56
C GLY A 44 38.13 -21.74 -12.15
N LYS A 45 37.48 -21.75 -10.98
CA LYS A 45 36.80 -22.91 -10.41
C LYS A 45 35.41 -23.06 -11.03
N ILE A 46 35.07 -24.25 -11.54
CA ILE A 46 33.69 -24.55 -11.97
C ILE A 46 32.78 -24.50 -10.75
N MET A 47 31.75 -23.66 -10.80
CA MET A 47 30.77 -23.49 -9.73
C MET A 47 29.42 -24.11 -10.08
N HIS A 48 29.01 -24.04 -11.35
CA HIS A 48 27.70 -24.55 -11.78
C HIS A 48 27.69 -24.92 -13.26
N VAL A 49 26.79 -25.84 -13.66
CA VAL A 49 26.48 -26.13 -15.07
C VAL A 49 25.02 -25.80 -15.29
N HIS A 50 24.78 -24.72 -16.03
CA HIS A 50 23.44 -24.25 -16.35
C HIS A 50 22.97 -24.87 -17.67
N LYS A 51 22.12 -25.89 -17.54
CA LYS A 51 21.62 -26.69 -18.66
C LYS A 51 20.13 -26.51 -18.85
N MET A 52 19.73 -26.22 -20.08
CA MET A 52 18.34 -26.26 -20.55
C MET A 52 18.27 -27.14 -21.81
N ALA A 53 17.11 -27.21 -22.47
CA ALA A 53 16.94 -27.99 -23.69
C ALA A 53 17.91 -27.55 -24.81
N ASP A 54 18.12 -26.24 -24.95
CA ASP A 54 18.81 -25.66 -26.12
C ASP A 54 20.28 -25.29 -25.85
N TYR A 55 20.69 -25.22 -24.59
CA TYR A 55 22.04 -24.79 -24.20
C TYR A 55 22.54 -25.53 -22.97
N GLU A 56 23.87 -25.60 -22.86
CA GLU A 56 24.57 -26.11 -21.68
C GLU A 56 25.79 -25.22 -21.44
N ASN A 57 25.72 -24.39 -20.40
CA ASN A 57 26.72 -23.37 -20.10
C ASN A 57 27.46 -23.73 -18.80
N ILE A 58 28.80 -23.73 -18.85
CA ILE A 58 29.66 -23.94 -17.68
C ILE A 58 29.95 -22.59 -17.05
N ILE A 59 29.64 -22.44 -15.77
CA ILE A 59 29.87 -21.23 -14.99
C ILE A 59 31.09 -21.44 -14.10
N ALA A 60 32.11 -20.61 -14.29
CA ALA A 60 33.34 -20.61 -13.52
C ALA A 60 33.50 -19.31 -12.73
N TYR A 61 34.21 -19.40 -11.61
CA TYR A 61 34.50 -18.28 -10.73
C TYR A 61 35.98 -18.23 -10.37
N ASP A 62 36.54 -17.03 -10.41
CA ASP A 62 37.89 -16.72 -9.95
C ASP A 62 37.83 -15.63 -8.88
N LYS A 63 38.20 -15.98 -7.64
CA LYS A 63 38.16 -15.06 -6.51
C LYS A 63 39.31 -14.04 -6.49
N PHE A 64 40.37 -14.28 -7.25
CA PHE A 64 41.60 -13.46 -7.18
C PHE A 64 41.65 -12.37 -8.27
N VAL A 65 40.71 -12.38 -9.20
CA VAL A 65 40.64 -11.42 -10.32
C VAL A 65 39.50 -10.44 -10.09
N ASP A 66 39.80 -9.14 -10.12
CA ASP A 66 38.84 -8.04 -10.07
C ASP A 66 37.79 -8.21 -8.95
N GLU A 67 38.23 -8.43 -7.71
CA GLU A 67 37.37 -8.68 -6.53
C GLU A 67 36.31 -9.78 -6.72
N GLY A 68 36.65 -10.81 -7.51
CA GLY A 68 35.75 -11.91 -7.84
C GLY A 68 35.15 -11.77 -9.22
N THR A 69 35.46 -12.72 -10.10
CA THR A 69 35.04 -12.72 -11.50
C THR A 69 34.27 -13.99 -11.84
N ILE A 70 33.04 -13.85 -12.34
CA ILE A 70 32.25 -14.95 -12.93
C ILE A 70 32.45 -14.96 -14.44
N THR A 71 32.69 -16.14 -14.98
CA THR A 71 32.91 -16.36 -16.41
C THR A 71 32.06 -17.53 -16.88
N TRP A 72 31.54 -17.47 -18.10
CA TRP A 72 30.81 -18.60 -18.67
C TRP A 72 31.36 -19.08 -20.03
N TYR A 73 31.20 -20.38 -20.25
CA TYR A 73 31.66 -21.10 -21.42
C TYR A 73 30.51 -21.93 -22.00
N ASP A 74 30.38 -22.00 -23.31
CA ASP A 74 29.46 -22.93 -23.97
C ASP A 74 30.08 -24.32 -23.95
N ARG A 75 29.34 -25.32 -23.43
CA ARG A 75 29.80 -26.71 -23.34
C ARG A 75 30.20 -27.27 -24.71
N LYS A 76 29.54 -26.85 -25.79
CA LYS A 76 29.81 -27.32 -27.16
C LYS A 76 31.10 -26.74 -27.75
N ASP A 77 31.58 -25.63 -27.18
CA ASP A 77 32.74 -24.86 -27.66
C ASP A 77 33.59 -24.42 -26.46
N ILE A 78 34.07 -25.42 -25.69
CA ILE A 78 34.99 -25.14 -24.58
C ILE A 78 36.35 -24.78 -25.17
N SER A 79 36.69 -23.50 -25.05
CA SER A 79 38.01 -22.96 -25.30
C SER A 79 38.46 -22.15 -24.09
N GLU A 80 39.75 -21.80 -24.02
CA GLU A 80 40.26 -20.88 -22.99
C GLU A 80 39.56 -19.50 -23.04
N LYS A 81 38.96 -19.15 -24.19
CA LYS A 81 38.21 -17.90 -24.36
C LYS A 81 36.77 -18.07 -23.88
N ALA A 82 36.45 -17.36 -22.82
CA ALA A 82 35.09 -17.22 -22.32
C ALA A 82 34.16 -16.57 -23.33
N LYS A 83 32.86 -16.88 -23.24
CA LYS A 83 31.83 -16.19 -24.02
C LYS A 83 31.51 -14.82 -23.42
N GLN A 84 31.39 -14.71 -22.10
CA GLN A 84 31.32 -13.44 -21.37
C GLN A 84 31.93 -13.57 -19.97
N THR A 85 32.29 -12.41 -19.41
CA THR A 85 32.89 -12.27 -18.07
C THR A 85 32.20 -11.13 -17.33
N PHE A 86 31.94 -11.34 -16.03
CA PHE A 86 31.37 -10.38 -15.11
C PHE A 86 32.33 -10.21 -13.92
N LYS A 87 32.81 -8.99 -13.72
CA LYS A 87 33.83 -8.63 -12.72
C LYS A 87 33.20 -7.98 -11.49
N ASN A 88 33.97 -7.81 -10.42
CA ASN A 88 33.56 -7.16 -9.17
C ASN A 88 32.29 -7.80 -8.58
N ILE A 89 32.21 -9.13 -8.64
CA ILE A 89 31.06 -9.89 -8.14
C ILE A 89 31.09 -10.00 -6.61
N GLY A 90 32.27 -9.86 -6.00
CA GLY A 90 32.50 -10.19 -4.60
C GLY A 90 32.80 -11.68 -4.41
N GLU A 91 32.84 -12.10 -3.14
CA GLU A 91 33.06 -13.50 -2.80
C GLU A 91 31.80 -14.31 -3.10
N VAL A 92 31.90 -15.31 -3.98
CA VAL A 92 30.80 -16.18 -4.37
C VAL A 92 30.78 -17.43 -3.50
N SER A 93 29.69 -17.62 -2.75
CA SER A 93 29.47 -18.78 -1.90
C SER A 93 28.82 -19.94 -2.66
N ASP A 94 27.83 -19.65 -3.50
CA ASP A 94 27.11 -20.65 -4.27
C ASP A 94 26.48 -20.11 -5.57
N ILE A 95 26.30 -20.97 -6.57
CA ILE A 95 25.61 -20.64 -7.83
C ILE A 95 24.61 -21.74 -8.15
N LYS A 96 23.37 -21.35 -8.47
CA LYS A 96 22.29 -22.23 -8.92
C LYS A 96 21.49 -21.59 -10.06
N SER A 97 20.52 -22.32 -10.60
CA SER A 97 19.66 -21.84 -11.69
C SER A 97 18.22 -22.32 -11.54
N ILE A 98 17.27 -21.47 -11.90
CA ILE A 98 15.85 -21.79 -12.08
C ILE A 98 15.44 -21.31 -13.49
N GLY A 99 14.98 -22.24 -14.33
CA GLY A 99 14.70 -21.94 -15.73
C GLY A 99 15.94 -21.37 -16.43
N ASN A 100 15.80 -20.21 -17.06
CA ASN A 100 16.89 -19.50 -17.73
C ASN A 100 17.59 -18.44 -16.85
N THR A 101 17.36 -18.44 -15.54
CA THR A 101 17.94 -17.47 -14.61
C THR A 101 18.99 -18.14 -13.72
N LEU A 102 20.20 -17.59 -13.71
CA LEU A 102 21.21 -17.90 -12.70
C LEU A 102 20.95 -17.08 -11.44
N VAL A 103 21.11 -17.73 -10.30
CA VAL A 103 21.07 -17.13 -8.96
C VAL A 103 22.44 -17.34 -8.34
N VAL A 104 23.09 -16.26 -7.94
CA VAL A 104 24.47 -16.23 -7.42
C VAL A 104 24.43 -15.70 -6.00
N ALA A 105 24.71 -16.55 -5.04
CA ALA A 105 24.89 -16.17 -3.64
C ALA A 105 26.29 -15.60 -3.46
N THR A 106 26.39 -14.40 -2.89
CA THR A 106 27.64 -13.72 -2.62
C THR A 106 27.72 -13.29 -1.16
N SER A 107 28.92 -12.92 -0.69
CA SER A 107 29.10 -12.31 0.63
C SER A 107 28.37 -10.97 0.81
N LYS A 108 27.86 -10.37 -0.27
CA LYS A 108 27.21 -9.05 -0.24
C LYS A 108 25.73 -9.04 -0.62
N SER A 109 25.20 -10.10 -1.23
CA SER A 109 23.82 -10.13 -1.78
C SER A 109 23.53 -11.44 -2.52
N ILE A 110 22.27 -11.67 -2.88
CA ILE A 110 21.89 -12.55 -3.99
C ILE A 110 21.89 -11.75 -5.31
N ARG A 111 22.62 -12.21 -6.32
CA ARG A 111 22.70 -11.60 -7.66
C ARG A 111 22.06 -12.48 -8.72
N TYR A 112 21.41 -11.86 -9.71
CA TYR A 112 20.67 -12.55 -10.77
C TYR A 112 21.25 -12.29 -12.16
N PHE A 113 21.32 -13.35 -12.97
CA PHE A 113 21.66 -13.24 -14.40
C PHE A 113 20.64 -13.97 -15.27
N LEU A 114 20.07 -13.26 -16.25
CA LEU A 114 19.09 -13.82 -17.17
C LEU A 114 19.76 -14.27 -18.46
N PHE A 115 19.60 -15.54 -18.84
CA PHE A 115 20.07 -16.05 -20.13
C PHE A 115 19.03 -15.82 -21.22
N LYS A 116 19.40 -15.05 -22.25
CA LYS A 116 18.54 -14.76 -23.40
C LYS A 116 19.38 -14.43 -24.63
N GLY A 117 19.02 -14.99 -25.78
CA GLY A 117 19.71 -14.70 -27.05
C GLY A 117 21.19 -15.14 -27.07
N GLY A 118 21.53 -16.21 -26.35
CA GLY A 118 22.90 -16.74 -26.31
C GLY A 118 23.86 -16.01 -25.37
N VAL A 119 23.35 -15.07 -24.56
CA VAL A 119 24.14 -14.28 -23.61
C VAL A 119 23.44 -14.17 -22.25
N TYR A 120 24.21 -13.94 -21.19
CA TYR A 120 23.70 -13.56 -19.88
C TYR A 120 23.61 -12.03 -19.77
N LYS A 121 22.48 -11.55 -19.26
CA LYS A 121 22.27 -10.17 -18.82
C LYS A 121 22.37 -10.12 -17.30
N ASN A 122 23.25 -9.28 -16.77
CA ASN A 122 23.32 -9.01 -15.33
C ASN A 122 22.11 -8.16 -14.93
N LEU A 123 21.22 -8.72 -14.11
CA LEU A 123 20.06 -8.01 -13.60
C LEU A 123 20.39 -7.20 -12.34
N GLY A 124 21.51 -7.51 -11.67
CA GLY A 124 21.90 -6.90 -10.42
C GLY A 124 21.51 -7.75 -9.21
N THR A 125 21.49 -7.09 -8.06
CA THR A 125 21.30 -7.70 -6.74
C THR A 125 19.90 -7.48 -6.19
N GLU A 126 19.09 -6.67 -6.88
CA GLU A 126 17.86 -6.16 -6.33
C GLU A 126 16.84 -5.85 -7.43
N LEU A 127 15.58 -6.27 -7.22
CA LEU A 127 14.45 -5.92 -8.07
C LEU A 127 14.25 -4.39 -8.09
N PRO A 128 13.73 -3.81 -9.18
CA PRO A 128 13.51 -2.36 -9.25
C PRO A 128 12.70 -1.85 -8.05
N ILE A 129 13.08 -0.68 -7.56
CA ILE A 129 12.38 0.01 -6.47
C ILE A 129 11.44 1.03 -7.11
N PRO A 130 10.12 0.78 -7.13
CA PRO A 130 9.17 1.76 -7.63
C PRO A 130 8.95 2.89 -6.62
N GLN A 131 8.78 4.10 -7.17
CA GLN A 131 8.18 5.22 -6.45
C GLN A 131 6.76 5.41 -6.97
N PHE A 132 5.81 5.53 -6.05
CA PHE A 132 4.42 5.80 -6.38
C PHE A 132 3.83 6.75 -5.35
N VAL A 133 3.32 7.89 -5.82
CA VAL A 133 2.70 8.91 -4.99
C VAL A 133 1.25 9.08 -5.45
N PRO A 134 0.26 8.65 -4.66
CA PRO A 134 -1.15 8.88 -4.95
C PRO A 134 -1.63 10.26 -4.48
N PHE A 135 -2.67 10.75 -5.15
CA PHE A 135 -3.33 12.02 -4.85
C PHE A 135 -4.83 11.86 -5.03
N LEU A 136 -5.61 12.58 -4.23
CA LEU A 136 -7.04 12.69 -4.50
C LEU A 136 -7.34 14.09 -5.01
N GLU A 137 -8.00 14.16 -6.17
CA GLU A 137 -8.52 15.41 -6.72
C GLU A 137 -10.03 15.46 -6.52
N LYS A 138 -10.51 16.54 -5.90
CA LYS A 138 -11.95 16.82 -5.77
C LYS A 138 -12.59 16.89 -7.14
N LYS A 139 -13.70 16.18 -7.31
CA LYS A 139 -14.49 16.26 -8.54
C LYS A 139 -15.36 17.52 -8.51
N THR A 140 -14.84 18.62 -9.05
CA THR A 140 -15.58 19.87 -9.26
C THR A 140 -16.52 19.75 -10.46
N SER A 141 -17.68 19.17 -10.25
CA SER A 141 -18.82 19.27 -11.15
C SER A 141 -19.98 19.77 -10.29
N GLY A 142 -20.59 20.90 -10.67
CA GLY A 142 -21.50 21.67 -9.81
C GLY A 142 -22.47 20.76 -9.05
N LEU A 143 -22.59 20.98 -7.73
CA LEU A 143 -23.36 20.17 -6.76
C LEU A 143 -24.15 19.06 -7.46
N ASN A 144 -23.54 17.88 -7.65
CA ASN A 144 -24.18 16.68 -8.21
C ASN A 144 -25.23 16.21 -7.20
N SER A 145 -26.26 17.03 -7.05
CA SER A 145 -27.27 16.95 -6.04
C SER A 145 -28.28 15.91 -6.50
N TYR A 146 -28.36 14.85 -5.71
CA TYR A 146 -29.30 13.77 -5.94
C TYR A 146 -30.61 14.15 -5.27
N LYS A 147 -31.62 14.47 -6.09
CA LYS A 147 -32.95 14.77 -5.60
C LYS A 147 -33.54 13.53 -4.92
N CYS A 148 -33.88 13.68 -3.65
CA CYS A 148 -34.67 12.76 -2.86
C CYS A 148 -36.11 13.32 -2.78
N GLU A 149 -37.02 12.68 -3.51
CA GLU A 149 -38.42 13.11 -3.55
C GLU A 149 -39.15 12.67 -2.28
N LEU A 150 -39.44 13.64 -1.41
CA LEU A 150 -40.05 13.39 -0.11
C LEU A 150 -41.42 14.07 0.04
N SER A 151 -41.92 14.72 -1.02
CA SER A 151 -43.14 15.53 -0.97
C SER A 151 -44.42 14.81 -0.55
N GLN A 152 -44.50 13.49 -0.70
CA GLN A 152 -45.62 12.65 -0.23
C GLN A 152 -45.43 12.10 1.20
N ILE A 153 -44.27 12.35 1.79
CA ILE A 153 -43.81 11.78 3.07
C ILE A 153 -43.61 12.89 4.12
N ILE A 154 -43.24 14.09 3.70
CA ILE A 154 -43.02 15.24 4.59
C ILE A 154 -43.90 16.44 4.21
N THR A 155 -44.20 17.28 5.19
CA THR A 155 -44.90 18.56 5.01
C THR A 155 -44.03 19.71 5.49
N GLY A 156 -43.85 20.75 4.68
CA GLY A 156 -43.10 21.95 5.03
C GLY A 156 -43.98 23.12 5.54
N THR A 157 -43.47 23.84 6.54
CA THR A 157 -44.06 25.08 7.08
C THR A 157 -43.10 26.25 6.88
N ALA A 158 -43.64 27.43 6.54
CA ALA A 158 -42.85 28.64 6.34
C ALA A 158 -42.49 29.27 7.69
N ASN A 159 -41.20 29.43 7.97
CA ASN A 159 -40.69 30.05 9.19
C ASN A 159 -39.54 31.02 8.86
N HIS A 160 -39.17 31.83 9.84
CA HIS A 160 -37.91 32.58 9.86
C HIS A 160 -37.11 32.17 11.08
N ALA A 161 -35.78 32.16 10.95
CA ALA A 161 -34.91 32.15 12.11
C ALA A 161 -34.99 33.50 12.83
N TRP A 162 -34.93 33.48 14.15
CA TRP A 162 -34.96 34.68 14.96
C TRP A 162 -33.81 34.70 15.96
N TYR A 163 -33.29 35.90 16.20
CA TYR A 163 -32.16 36.18 17.07
C TYR A 163 -32.54 37.26 18.08
N ASP A 164 -32.01 37.17 19.30
CA ASP A 164 -32.18 38.23 20.31
C ASP A 164 -31.28 39.45 20.01
N SER A 165 -31.37 40.48 20.86
CA SER A 165 -30.59 41.71 20.72
C SER A 165 -29.08 41.53 20.87
N ASP A 166 -28.64 40.42 21.48
CA ASP A 166 -27.24 40.07 21.66
C ASP A 166 -26.73 39.18 20.52
N GLY A 167 -27.59 38.85 19.55
CA GLY A 167 -27.27 38.02 18.38
C GLY A 167 -27.41 36.52 18.62
N ASN A 168 -27.97 36.07 19.75
CA ASN A 168 -28.14 34.64 20.00
C ASN A 168 -29.38 34.09 19.29
N PHE A 169 -29.27 32.88 18.73
CA PHE A 169 -30.39 32.19 18.09
C PHE A 169 -31.45 31.76 19.13
N ILE A 170 -32.71 32.14 18.92
CA ILE A 170 -33.83 31.87 19.85
C ILE A 170 -34.90 30.93 19.29
N GLY A 171 -34.85 30.60 17.99
CA GLY A 171 -35.74 29.60 17.39
C GLY A 171 -36.35 30.01 16.05
N TYR A 172 -37.31 29.20 15.62
CA TYR A 172 -38.03 29.35 14.36
C TYR A 172 -39.48 29.72 14.59
N PHE A 173 -39.94 30.80 13.95
CA PHE A 173 -41.32 31.27 14.11
C PHE A 173 -41.92 31.68 12.76
N ASN A 174 -43.22 31.37 12.60
CA ASN A 174 -44.04 31.92 11.54
C ASN A 174 -44.59 33.28 12.01
N GLY A 175 -43.92 34.36 11.63
CA GLY A 175 -44.17 35.71 12.15
C GLY A 175 -43.21 36.10 13.29
N SER A 176 -43.39 37.30 13.85
CA SER A 176 -42.54 37.80 14.95
C SER A 176 -42.76 36.96 16.23
N PRO A 177 -41.69 36.62 16.98
CA PRO A 177 -41.79 35.83 18.22
C PRO A 177 -42.65 36.52 19.28
N ASN A 178 -42.78 37.85 19.22
CA ASN A 178 -43.58 38.63 20.15
C ASN A 178 -44.10 39.92 19.48
N GLN A 179 -45.43 40.10 19.40
CA GLN A 179 -46.03 41.26 18.69
C GLN A 179 -45.84 42.61 19.41
N GLU A 180 -45.52 42.60 20.72
CA GLU A 180 -45.39 43.81 21.54
C GLU A 180 -43.93 44.30 21.69
N GLU A 181 -42.92 43.53 21.25
CA GLU A 181 -41.49 43.83 21.44
C GLU A 181 -40.65 43.67 20.16
N GLY A 182 -41.24 43.95 18.99
CA GLY A 182 -40.63 43.71 17.68
C GLY A 182 -39.24 44.34 17.45
N ASP A 183 -38.87 45.37 18.21
CA ASP A 183 -37.58 46.07 18.10
C ASP A 183 -36.41 45.35 18.83
N ARG A 184 -36.67 44.28 19.61
CA ARG A 184 -35.64 43.54 20.37
C ARG A 184 -35.13 42.27 19.69
N TYR A 185 -35.71 41.90 18.55
CA TYR A 185 -35.39 40.66 17.86
C TYR A 185 -35.03 40.95 16.41
N THR A 186 -33.99 40.29 15.93
CA THR A 186 -33.57 40.40 14.53
C THR A 186 -34.09 39.19 13.77
N GLN A 187 -34.82 39.44 12.67
CA GLN A 187 -35.30 38.41 11.76
C GLN A 187 -34.15 37.95 10.86
N GLY A 188 -33.81 36.66 10.92
CA GLY A 188 -32.87 36.01 10.01
C GLY A 188 -33.53 35.48 8.73
N GLU A 189 -32.80 34.61 8.03
CA GLU A 189 -33.24 34.10 6.74
C GLU A 189 -34.52 33.24 6.82
N TYR A 190 -35.22 33.19 5.68
CA TYR A 190 -36.37 32.30 5.49
C TYR A 190 -35.93 30.84 5.60
N CYS A 191 -36.65 30.04 6.40
CA CYS A 191 -36.42 28.61 6.52
C CYS A 191 -37.75 27.85 6.44
N ARG A 192 -37.83 26.88 5.52
CA ARG A 192 -38.97 25.95 5.43
C ARG A 192 -38.68 24.71 6.27
N LEU A 193 -39.31 24.60 7.42
CA LEU A 193 -39.15 23.45 8.33
C LEU A 193 -40.11 22.34 7.94
N HIS A 194 -39.59 21.13 7.78
CA HIS A 194 -40.41 19.98 7.43
C HIS A 194 -40.68 19.08 8.63
N THR A 195 -41.83 18.41 8.57
CA THR A 195 -42.22 17.38 9.53
C THR A 195 -42.63 16.15 8.75
N ILE A 196 -42.25 14.97 9.26
CA ILE A 196 -42.69 13.69 8.70
C ILE A 196 -44.20 13.58 8.90
N ILE A 197 -44.93 13.24 7.84
CA ILE A 197 -46.36 12.98 7.91
C ILE A 197 -46.58 11.82 8.87
N LYS A 198 -47.59 11.94 9.73
CA LYS A 198 -47.94 10.90 10.70
C LYS A 198 -48.01 9.51 10.04
N ASP A 199 -47.41 8.51 10.69
CA ASP A 199 -47.39 7.10 10.27
C ASP A 199 -46.56 6.84 8.97
N ARG A 200 -45.68 7.77 8.57
CA ARG A 200 -44.79 7.68 7.38
C ARG A 200 -43.30 7.64 7.73
N GLU A 201 -42.93 7.41 8.98
CA GLU A 201 -41.54 7.42 9.45
C GLU A 201 -40.69 6.36 8.76
N THR A 202 -41.27 5.18 8.52
CA THR A 202 -40.58 4.10 7.79
C THR A 202 -40.40 4.45 6.31
N ASP A 203 -41.42 5.05 5.68
CA ASP A 203 -41.36 5.48 4.27
C ASP A 203 -40.29 6.55 4.07
N TYR A 204 -40.19 7.50 5.01
CA TYR A 204 -39.14 8.52 5.04
C TYR A 204 -37.74 7.91 5.07
N LEU A 205 -37.49 7.03 6.04
CA LEU A 205 -36.19 6.39 6.19
C LEU A 205 -35.80 5.60 4.94
N ASN A 206 -36.73 4.82 4.38
CA ASN A 206 -36.51 4.04 3.17
C ASN A 206 -36.22 4.93 1.95
N ALA A 207 -36.93 6.05 1.79
CA ALA A 207 -36.75 6.96 0.67
C ALA A 207 -35.39 7.66 0.71
N VAL A 208 -34.99 8.18 1.88
CA VAL A 208 -33.66 8.77 2.10
C VAL A 208 -32.58 7.71 1.83
N GLN A 209 -32.76 6.51 2.38
CA GLN A 209 -31.98 5.29 2.14
C GLN A 209 -31.66 4.99 0.68
N GLY A 210 -32.73 4.77 -0.07
CA GLY A 210 -32.66 4.45 -1.49
C GLY A 210 -32.00 5.55 -2.29
N CYS A 211 -32.30 6.82 -1.96
CA CYS A 211 -31.69 7.99 -2.61
C CYS A 211 -30.16 8.01 -2.42
N VAL A 212 -29.69 7.86 -1.19
CA VAL A 212 -28.26 7.85 -0.84
C VAL A 212 -27.54 6.66 -1.49
N THR A 213 -28.12 5.47 -1.40
CA THR A 213 -27.52 4.25 -1.95
C THR A 213 -27.35 4.38 -3.47
N LYS A 214 -28.40 4.82 -4.16
CA LYS A 214 -28.36 5.07 -5.61
C LYS A 214 -27.34 6.15 -5.99
N ALA A 215 -27.20 7.18 -5.18
CA ALA A 215 -26.22 8.23 -5.41
C ALA A 215 -24.78 7.71 -5.29
N ILE A 216 -24.50 6.94 -4.24
CA ILE A 216 -23.20 6.29 -4.03
C ILE A 216 -22.87 5.36 -5.19
N GLU A 217 -23.82 4.49 -5.58
CA GLU A 217 -23.63 3.57 -6.71
C GLU A 217 -23.29 4.32 -8.00
N ARG A 218 -23.99 5.42 -8.29
CA ARG A 218 -23.73 6.23 -9.49
C ARG A 218 -22.35 6.88 -9.46
N GLU A 219 -21.87 7.39 -8.33
CA GLU A 219 -20.50 7.93 -8.25
C GLU A 219 -19.45 6.81 -8.44
N LYS A 220 -19.69 5.63 -7.86
CA LYS A 220 -18.80 4.47 -8.04
C LYS A 220 -18.77 3.93 -9.47
N GLU A 221 -19.89 3.94 -10.19
CA GLU A 221 -19.94 3.61 -11.63
C GLU A 221 -19.07 4.56 -12.46
N ASN A 222 -18.93 5.81 -12.01
CA ASN A 222 -18.05 6.81 -12.61
C ASN A 222 -16.60 6.72 -12.11
N ASN A 223 -16.22 5.65 -11.39
CA ASN A 223 -14.90 5.43 -10.81
C ASN A 223 -14.44 6.54 -9.85
N VAL A 224 -15.37 7.04 -9.03
CA VAL A 224 -15.09 8.07 -8.03
C VAL A 224 -15.16 7.46 -6.63
N PHE A 225 -14.26 7.89 -5.76
CA PHE A 225 -14.19 7.50 -4.37
C PHE A 225 -14.84 8.56 -3.48
N MET A 226 -15.50 8.12 -2.42
CA MET A 226 -16.32 8.96 -1.55
C MET A 226 -15.91 8.85 -0.08
N PHE A 227 -15.33 7.74 0.36
CA PHE A 227 -15.02 7.48 1.76
C PHE A 227 -13.60 6.93 1.95
N PRO A 228 -13.06 6.92 3.18
CA PRO A 228 -11.71 6.42 3.47
C PRO A 228 -11.47 5.00 3.00
N PHE A 229 -10.27 4.74 2.46
CA PHE A 229 -9.82 3.42 2.01
C PHE A 229 -8.30 3.36 1.95
N PHE A 230 -7.73 2.18 1.78
CA PHE A 230 -6.30 2.01 1.54
C PHE A 230 -6.01 1.67 0.08
N ILE A 231 -4.84 2.09 -0.39
CA ILE A 231 -4.27 1.59 -1.64
C ILE A 231 -2.92 0.92 -1.40
N ARG A 232 -2.57 -0.03 -2.27
CA ARG A 232 -1.23 -0.63 -2.36
C ARG A 232 -0.81 -0.71 -3.81
N TYR A 233 0.49 -0.69 -4.07
CA TYR A 233 1.05 -1.02 -5.37
C TYR A 233 1.97 -2.24 -5.26
N ALA A 234 2.11 -2.98 -6.35
CA ALA A 234 3.05 -4.09 -6.47
C ALA A 234 3.57 -4.24 -7.91
N LEU A 235 4.77 -4.77 -8.06
CA LEU A 235 5.31 -5.17 -9.35
C LEU A 235 4.79 -6.56 -9.73
N LYS A 236 4.19 -6.68 -10.92
CA LYS A 236 3.75 -7.96 -11.48
C LYS A 236 4.88 -8.56 -12.33
N LEU A 237 5.26 -9.80 -12.03
CA LEU A 237 6.31 -10.50 -12.75
C LEU A 237 5.76 -11.34 -13.91
N TYR A 238 6.67 -11.91 -14.70
CA TYR A 238 6.37 -12.67 -15.93
C TYR A 238 5.46 -13.89 -15.74
N ASP A 239 5.39 -14.44 -14.53
CA ASP A 239 4.56 -15.59 -14.17
C ASP A 239 3.22 -15.17 -13.52
N GLY A 240 2.99 -13.86 -13.34
CA GLY A 240 1.80 -13.30 -12.73
C GLY A 240 1.89 -13.09 -11.21
N THR A 241 3.01 -13.49 -10.57
CA THR A 241 3.26 -13.20 -9.15
C THR A 241 3.48 -11.72 -8.90
N TYR A 242 3.30 -11.32 -7.63
CA TYR A 242 3.49 -9.95 -7.16
C TYR A 242 4.69 -9.87 -6.21
N THR A 243 5.44 -8.78 -6.30
CA THR A 243 6.55 -8.45 -5.40
C THR A 243 6.64 -6.93 -5.21
N ARG A 244 7.48 -6.45 -4.29
CA ARG A 244 7.58 -5.02 -3.95
C ARG A 244 6.22 -4.46 -3.56
N ILE A 245 5.47 -5.23 -2.77
CA ILE A 245 4.15 -4.83 -2.33
C ILE A 245 4.31 -3.71 -1.30
N SER A 246 3.78 -2.53 -1.60
CA SER A 246 3.96 -1.33 -0.77
C SER A 246 3.36 -1.47 0.62
N ALA A 247 3.70 -0.58 1.55
CA ALA A 247 2.82 -0.29 2.69
C ALA A 247 1.41 0.12 2.19
N PRO A 248 0.32 -0.18 2.93
CA PRO A 248 -0.96 0.46 2.69
C PRO A 248 -0.80 1.98 2.79
N ILE A 249 -1.33 2.70 1.80
CA ILE A 249 -1.36 4.17 1.79
C ILE A 249 -2.81 4.58 2.02
N ILE A 250 -3.05 5.38 3.06
CA ILE A 250 -4.41 5.80 3.39
C ILE A 250 -4.88 6.90 2.44
N CYS A 251 -6.11 6.75 1.96
CA CYS A 251 -6.77 7.68 1.08
C CYS A 251 -7.98 8.25 1.81
N TYR A 252 -8.04 9.57 1.93
CA TYR A 252 -9.16 10.29 2.54
C TYR A 252 -9.89 11.14 1.50
N PRO A 253 -10.77 10.56 0.66
CA PRO A 253 -11.68 11.39 -0.15
C PRO A 253 -12.44 12.38 0.74
N THR A 254 -12.85 11.89 1.91
CA THR A 254 -13.41 12.62 3.04
C THR A 254 -13.16 11.82 4.33
N ILE A 255 -13.13 12.47 5.49
CA ILE A 255 -12.74 11.85 6.78
C ILE A 255 -13.93 11.65 7.72
N SER A 256 -14.88 12.57 7.73
CA SER A 256 -16.11 12.46 8.51
C SER A 256 -17.18 13.32 7.83
N ARG A 257 -18.43 12.84 7.77
CA ARG A 257 -19.60 13.64 7.34
C ARG A 257 -19.62 14.08 5.87
N ASN A 258 -19.23 13.17 4.99
CA ASN A 258 -19.02 13.35 3.55
C ASN A 258 -20.27 13.58 2.67
N CYS A 259 -21.40 13.84 3.31
CA CYS A 259 -22.66 14.03 2.63
C CYS A 259 -23.48 15.11 3.29
N GLU A 260 -23.94 16.04 2.46
CA GLU A 260 -24.85 17.08 2.88
C GLU A 260 -26.23 16.78 2.34
N PHE A 261 -27.24 16.92 3.19
CA PHE A 261 -28.62 16.97 2.78
C PHE A 261 -29.12 18.38 3.00
N TYR A 262 -29.61 19.02 1.96
CA TYR A 262 -30.22 20.34 2.09
C TYR A 262 -31.55 20.40 1.33
N ASN A 263 -32.42 21.29 1.77
CA ASN A 263 -33.60 21.70 1.01
C ASN A 263 -33.18 22.75 -0.04
N SER A 264 -33.78 22.77 -1.23
CA SER A 264 -33.36 23.76 -2.25
C SER A 264 -33.50 25.20 -1.74
N THR A 265 -32.41 25.95 -1.63
CA THR A 265 -32.46 27.38 -1.29
C THR A 265 -32.38 28.24 -2.55
N ALA A 266 -33.39 29.10 -2.67
CA ALA A 266 -33.59 30.28 -3.54
C ALA A 266 -35.01 30.24 -4.12
N ASN A 267 -36.00 30.69 -3.33
CA ASN A 267 -37.40 30.92 -3.74
C ASN A 267 -38.30 29.71 -4.06
N GLY A 268 -37.88 28.46 -3.78
CA GLY A 268 -38.66 27.25 -4.10
C GLY A 268 -39.27 26.54 -2.89
N SER A 269 -40.59 26.64 -2.73
CA SER A 269 -41.43 25.98 -1.71
C SER A 269 -41.56 24.44 -1.89
N THR A 270 -40.46 23.71 -2.10
CA THR A 270 -40.53 22.25 -2.31
C THR A 270 -40.38 21.48 -1.00
N ASN A 271 -40.97 20.27 -0.95
CA ASN A 271 -40.83 19.31 0.14
C ASN A 271 -39.79 18.22 -0.24
N ASP A 272 -38.77 18.59 -1.03
CA ASP A 272 -37.75 17.68 -1.54
C ASP A 272 -36.38 18.00 -0.92
N PHE A 273 -35.55 16.97 -0.74
CA PHE A 273 -34.18 17.11 -0.24
C PHE A 273 -33.18 16.75 -1.32
N PHE A 274 -32.00 17.35 -1.26
CA PHE A 274 -30.90 17.06 -2.16
C PHE A 274 -29.74 16.46 -1.38
N PHE A 275 -29.30 15.28 -1.77
CA PHE A 275 -28.09 14.66 -1.28
C PHE A 275 -26.91 15.11 -2.13
N VAL A 276 -25.92 15.74 -1.50
CA VAL A 276 -24.67 16.15 -2.15
C VAL A 276 -23.52 15.38 -1.53
N PRO A 277 -23.01 14.36 -2.24
CA PRO A 277 -21.81 13.68 -1.82
C PRO A 277 -20.57 14.48 -2.21
N ARG A 278 -19.59 14.46 -1.31
CA ARG A 278 -18.22 14.89 -1.61
C ARG A 278 -17.44 13.67 -2.11
N SER A 279 -16.70 13.85 -3.18
CA SER A 279 -16.09 12.73 -3.90
C SER A 279 -14.84 13.17 -4.67
N SER A 280 -13.92 12.23 -4.85
CA SER A 280 -12.59 12.48 -5.40
C SER A 280 -12.17 11.42 -6.41
N VAL A 281 -11.41 11.85 -7.40
CA VAL A 281 -10.76 11.01 -8.40
C VAL A 281 -9.33 10.72 -7.94
N LEU A 282 -8.88 9.48 -8.10
CA LEU A 282 -7.52 9.07 -7.77
C LEU A 282 -6.56 9.47 -8.90
N LYS A 283 -5.57 10.28 -8.55
CA LYS A 283 -4.42 10.65 -9.37
C LYS A 283 -3.14 10.02 -8.81
N TYR A 284 -2.09 9.99 -9.62
CA TYR A 284 -0.80 9.45 -9.22
C TYR A 284 0.39 10.08 -9.95
N MET A 285 1.56 9.99 -9.32
CA MET A 285 2.87 10.08 -9.96
C MET A 285 3.60 8.76 -9.73
N ALA A 286 4.36 8.29 -10.71
CA ALA A 286 5.11 7.04 -10.59
C ALA A 286 6.44 7.10 -11.33
N SER A 287 7.45 6.44 -10.77
CA SER A 287 8.73 6.23 -11.44
C SER A 287 9.39 4.92 -11.06
N ILE A 288 10.17 4.35 -11.97
CA ILE A 288 11.03 3.20 -11.71
C ILE A 288 12.37 3.45 -12.40
N THR A 289 13.43 3.61 -11.61
CA THR A 289 14.80 3.74 -12.13
C THR A 289 15.28 2.41 -12.70
N ASP A 290 16.07 2.44 -13.78
CA ASP A 290 16.69 1.27 -14.41
C ASP A 290 15.75 0.13 -14.84
N PHE A 291 14.47 0.42 -15.05
CA PHE A 291 13.47 -0.58 -15.47
C PHE A 291 13.86 -1.33 -16.76
N GLU A 292 14.60 -0.72 -17.69
CA GLU A 292 15.06 -1.38 -18.93
C GLU A 292 15.87 -2.67 -18.69
N ASN A 293 16.54 -2.77 -17.54
CA ASN A 293 17.25 -3.99 -17.15
C ASN A 293 16.29 -5.13 -16.82
N TRP A 294 15.07 -4.81 -16.38
CA TRP A 294 14.11 -5.73 -15.81
C TRP A 294 12.88 -6.01 -16.67
N LYS A 295 12.73 -5.39 -17.84
CA LYS A 295 11.56 -5.57 -18.75
C LYS A 295 11.20 -7.01 -19.14
N ASP A 296 12.19 -7.90 -19.13
CA ASP A 296 11.96 -9.32 -19.42
C ASP A 296 11.30 -10.04 -18.23
N VAL A 297 11.49 -9.54 -17.02
CA VAL A 297 11.02 -10.10 -15.75
C VAL A 297 9.79 -9.37 -15.23
N VAL A 298 9.84 -8.04 -15.11
CA VAL A 298 8.76 -7.20 -14.60
C VAL A 298 7.87 -6.73 -15.76
N LYS A 299 6.55 -6.90 -15.65
CA LYS A 299 5.58 -6.64 -16.73
C LYS A 299 4.78 -5.37 -16.55
N GLU A 300 4.31 -5.11 -15.33
CA GLU A 300 3.47 -3.96 -15.00
C GLU A 300 3.59 -3.63 -13.51
N MET A 301 3.20 -2.42 -13.13
CA MET A 301 2.90 -2.09 -11.74
C MET A 301 1.39 -2.15 -11.55
N THR A 302 0.90 -3.00 -10.65
CA THR A 302 -0.53 -3.14 -10.37
C THR A 302 -0.89 -2.34 -9.13
N ILE A 303 -1.97 -1.57 -9.22
CA ILE A 303 -2.54 -0.80 -8.11
C ILE A 303 -3.74 -1.55 -7.58
N PHE A 304 -3.80 -1.69 -6.25
CA PHE A 304 -4.89 -2.33 -5.52
C PHE A 304 -5.50 -1.36 -4.51
N ALA A 305 -6.75 -1.61 -4.13
CA ALA A 305 -7.44 -0.88 -3.08
C ALA A 305 -8.27 -1.78 -2.19
N SER A 306 -8.41 -1.40 -0.91
CA SER A 306 -9.48 -1.93 -0.06
C SER A 306 -10.83 -1.37 -0.49
N ASP A 307 -11.92 -1.98 -0.02
CA ASP A 307 -13.21 -1.30 -0.02
C ASP A 307 -13.21 -0.11 0.94
N GLU A 308 -14.16 0.80 0.74
CA GLU A 308 -14.24 2.04 1.51
C GLU A 308 -15.00 1.86 2.83
N VAL A 309 -14.61 2.62 3.85
CA VAL A 309 -15.26 2.66 5.15
C VAL A 309 -16.25 3.82 5.20
N LYS A 310 -17.55 3.52 5.25
CA LYS A 310 -18.58 4.56 5.37
C LYS A 310 -18.53 5.17 6.78
N PRO A 311 -18.56 6.51 6.92
CA PRO A 311 -18.48 7.19 8.22
C PRO A 311 -19.83 7.23 8.97
N TYR A 312 -20.82 6.47 8.52
CA TYR A 312 -22.15 6.40 9.13
C TYR A 312 -22.72 4.99 9.03
N TYR A 313 -23.69 4.71 9.89
CA TYR A 313 -24.37 3.43 9.96
C TYR A 313 -25.39 3.24 8.84
N SER A 314 -25.41 2.05 8.24
CA SER A 314 -26.49 1.59 7.35
C SER A 314 -27.69 1.07 8.17
N LEU A 315 -28.87 0.98 7.55
CA LEU A 315 -30.11 0.49 8.21
C LEU A 315 -30.12 -0.99 8.61
N ASP A 316 -29.14 -1.80 8.22
CA ASP A 316 -29.07 -3.17 8.75
C ASP A 316 -28.53 -3.21 10.20
N SER A 317 -28.18 -2.04 10.74
CA SER A 317 -27.84 -1.91 12.15
C SER A 317 -29.10 -1.72 13.00
N LYS A 318 -29.04 -2.13 14.27
CA LYS A 318 -30.05 -1.88 15.32
C LYS A 318 -30.43 -0.39 15.57
N TYR A 319 -29.97 0.53 14.72
CA TYR A 319 -29.99 1.98 14.86
C TYR A 319 -30.87 2.67 13.80
N THR A 320 -31.84 1.95 13.24
CA THR A 320 -32.68 2.38 12.11
C THR A 320 -33.48 3.67 12.35
N SER A 321 -33.70 4.07 13.60
CA SER A 321 -34.44 5.27 14.02
C SER A 321 -33.63 6.58 14.04
N ASP A 322 -32.36 6.55 13.64
CA ASP A 322 -31.42 7.61 14.04
C ASP A 322 -31.08 8.63 12.93
N TRP A 323 -31.59 8.44 11.71
CA TRP A 323 -31.51 9.47 10.66
C TRP A 323 -32.60 10.52 10.90
N ARG A 324 -32.20 11.77 11.17
CA ARG A 324 -33.14 12.80 11.64
C ARG A 324 -32.98 14.12 10.91
N MET A 325 -34.08 14.86 10.89
CA MET A 325 -34.13 16.24 10.46
C MET A 325 -33.61 17.13 11.60
N TYR A 326 -32.59 17.93 11.31
CA TYR A 326 -32.01 18.90 12.22
C TYR A 326 -32.20 20.28 11.62
N ALA A 327 -32.74 21.21 12.41
CA ALA A 327 -32.84 22.62 12.06
C ALA A 327 -32.14 23.45 13.13
N GLY A 328 -31.23 24.31 12.71
CA GLY A 328 -30.56 25.29 13.57
C GLY A 328 -29.79 26.33 12.74
N PRO A 329 -29.18 27.33 13.39
CA PRO A 329 -28.12 28.12 12.77
C PRO A 329 -26.99 27.18 12.36
N ILE A 330 -26.24 27.56 11.32
CA ILE A 330 -25.21 26.69 10.72
C ILE A 330 -24.21 26.18 11.76
N GLU A 331 -23.87 27.00 12.75
CA GLU A 331 -22.95 26.66 13.84
C GLU A 331 -23.53 25.65 14.86
N GLN A 332 -24.85 25.59 15.04
CA GLN A 332 -25.50 24.69 16.01
C GLN A 332 -25.94 23.36 15.38
N ILE A 333 -26.10 23.29 14.06
CA ILE A 333 -26.24 22.01 13.37
C ILE A 333 -24.86 21.37 13.41
N PRO A 334 -24.63 20.29 14.19
CA PRO A 334 -23.32 19.79 14.61
C PRO A 334 -22.18 20.24 13.69
N ALA A 335 -21.72 21.48 13.92
CA ALA A 335 -20.74 22.14 13.09
C ALA A 335 -19.42 21.57 13.56
N GLY A 336 -18.81 20.72 12.76
CA GLY A 336 -17.68 19.98 13.28
C GLY A 336 -17.11 19.08 12.24
N PHE A 337 -16.03 19.57 11.66
CA PHE A 337 -15.12 18.94 10.72
C PHE A 337 -15.54 19.07 9.26
N SER A 338 -14.69 19.81 8.55
CA SER A 338 -14.79 20.21 7.16
C SER A 338 -15.46 19.16 6.28
N ALA A 339 -16.63 19.50 5.71
CA ALA A 339 -17.25 18.73 4.61
C ALA A 339 -16.37 18.76 3.34
N VAL A 340 -15.22 19.43 3.41
CA VAL A 340 -14.26 19.52 2.33
C VAL A 340 -13.47 18.22 2.25
N CYS A 341 -13.06 17.85 1.03
CA CYS A 341 -12.14 16.73 0.88
C CYS A 341 -10.89 17.02 1.73
N PHE A 342 -10.32 15.99 2.36
CA PHE A 342 -9.12 16.15 3.21
C PHE A 342 -7.97 16.91 2.49
N ASN A 343 -7.96 16.83 1.16
CA ASN A 343 -7.00 17.47 0.26
C ASN A 343 -7.37 18.90 -0.20
N ASP A 344 -8.31 19.59 0.46
CA ASP A 344 -8.83 20.87 -0.04
C ASP A 344 -9.21 21.84 1.11
N ILE A 345 -8.45 21.81 2.22
CA ILE A 345 -8.71 22.56 3.48
C ILE A 345 -8.72 24.12 3.31
N ASP A 346 -8.49 24.65 2.10
CA ASP A 346 -8.40 26.10 1.84
C ASP A 346 -9.76 26.82 1.67
N GLU A 347 -10.91 26.14 1.70
CA GLU A 347 -12.22 26.81 1.66
C GLU A 347 -12.68 27.20 3.08
N THR A 348 -12.18 28.32 3.62
CA THR A 348 -12.86 29.01 4.74
C THR A 348 -14.22 29.48 4.21
N ILE A 349 -15.29 28.74 4.55
CA ILE A 349 -16.65 29.22 4.29
C ILE A 349 -16.95 30.28 5.34
N GLU A 350 -16.90 31.56 4.96
CA GLU A 350 -17.48 32.65 5.75
C GLU A 350 -18.99 32.45 5.79
N TYR A 351 -19.50 31.90 6.90
CA TYR A 351 -20.92 31.85 7.16
C TYR A 351 -21.38 33.23 7.63
N SER A 352 -22.49 33.72 7.07
CA SER A 352 -23.19 34.88 7.65
C SER A 352 -23.83 34.46 8.97
N ASP A 353 -23.66 35.27 10.01
CA ASP A 353 -24.13 35.06 11.39
C ASP A 353 -25.65 34.77 11.50
N MET A 354 -26.42 35.04 10.43
CA MET A 354 -27.88 34.92 10.40
C MET A 354 -28.42 33.80 9.51
N MET A 355 -27.56 32.91 9.01
CA MET A 355 -27.99 31.78 8.18
C MET A 355 -28.41 30.58 9.02
N SER A 356 -29.59 30.05 8.71
CA SER A 356 -30.15 28.85 9.33
C SER A 356 -30.62 27.87 8.26
N GLN A 357 -30.46 26.58 8.51
CA GLN A 357 -30.80 25.56 7.51
C GLN A 357 -31.44 24.33 8.16
N GLU A 358 -32.11 23.52 7.35
CA GLU A 358 -32.59 22.21 7.76
C GLU A 358 -31.83 21.14 6.98
N LYS A 359 -31.21 20.21 7.71
CA LYS A 359 -30.43 19.09 7.15
C LYS A 359 -31.00 17.76 7.61
N ILE A 360 -30.88 16.75 6.76
CA ILE A 360 -31.02 15.35 7.18
C ILE A 360 -29.62 14.88 7.58
N LEU A 361 -29.45 14.37 8.80
CA LEU A 361 -28.17 13.82 9.23
C LEU A 361 -28.32 12.33 9.53
N PRO A 362 -27.40 11.48 9.04
CA PRO A 362 -27.31 10.10 9.47
C PRO A 362 -26.72 10.03 10.88
N ARG A 363 -26.81 8.85 11.50
CA ARG A 363 -25.98 8.53 12.65
C ARG A 363 -24.55 8.26 12.18
N TYR A 364 -23.65 9.18 12.50
CA TYR A 364 -22.22 9.01 12.23
C TYR A 364 -21.60 8.00 13.18
N LYS A 365 -20.57 7.32 12.66
CA LYS A 365 -19.62 6.54 13.46
C LYS A 365 -18.69 7.50 14.20
N SER A 366 -18.16 7.08 15.34
CA SER A 366 -17.04 7.76 15.97
C SER A 366 -15.77 7.57 15.15
N ASP A 367 -14.76 8.42 15.36
CA ASP A 367 -13.46 8.25 14.70
C ASP A 367 -12.83 6.89 15.03
N GLY A 368 -12.96 6.44 16.28
CA GLY A 368 -12.51 5.10 16.72
C GLY A 368 -13.19 3.96 15.96
N GLU A 369 -14.51 4.04 15.74
CA GLU A 369 -15.24 3.04 14.96
C GLU A 369 -14.80 3.01 13.48
N ILE A 370 -14.48 4.17 12.90
CA ILE A 370 -13.94 4.28 11.53
C ILE A 370 -12.53 3.68 11.47
N ILE A 371 -11.67 4.00 12.45
CA ILE A 371 -10.32 3.45 12.56
C ILE A 371 -10.37 1.93 12.70
N GLU A 372 -11.21 1.38 13.58
CA GLU A 372 -11.37 -0.08 13.74
C GLU A 372 -11.79 -0.77 12.43
N GLU A 373 -12.74 -0.19 11.69
CA GLU A 373 -13.15 -0.73 10.39
C GLU A 373 -12.05 -0.61 9.32
N LEU A 374 -11.23 0.44 9.35
CA LEU A 374 -10.06 0.61 8.50
C LEU A 374 -8.99 -0.43 8.83
N LEU A 375 -8.68 -0.66 10.11
CA LEU A 375 -7.74 -1.69 10.57
C LEU A 375 -8.19 -3.10 10.17
N GLY A 376 -9.51 -3.32 10.04
CA GLY A 376 -10.07 -4.56 9.48
C GLY A 376 -9.82 -4.77 7.99
N LYS A 377 -9.34 -3.77 7.24
CA LYS A 377 -9.13 -3.84 5.78
C LYS A 377 -7.82 -4.56 5.42
N SER A 378 -7.89 -5.88 5.33
CA SER A 378 -6.76 -6.73 4.89
C SER A 378 -6.86 -7.20 3.44
N GLN A 379 -8.02 -7.04 2.79
CA GLN A 379 -8.24 -7.47 1.42
C GLN A 379 -8.07 -6.31 0.45
N PHE A 380 -7.24 -6.51 -0.56
CA PHE A 380 -6.93 -5.51 -1.58
C PHE A 380 -7.29 -6.04 -2.96
N PHE A 381 -8.10 -5.28 -3.70
CA PHE A 381 -8.61 -5.64 -5.02
C PHE A 381 -8.05 -4.73 -6.09
N LYS A 382 -7.78 -5.30 -7.26
CA LYS A 382 -7.13 -4.61 -8.36
C LYS A 382 -7.96 -3.43 -8.88
N LEU A 383 -7.34 -2.26 -8.91
CA LEU A 383 -7.86 -1.03 -9.51
C LEU A 383 -7.37 -0.84 -10.95
N ALA A 384 -6.05 -0.92 -11.14
CA ALA A 384 -5.41 -0.61 -12.42
C ALA A 384 -4.11 -1.39 -12.60
N SER A 385 -3.70 -1.52 -13.86
CA SER A 385 -2.37 -1.96 -14.25
C SER A 385 -1.69 -0.84 -15.02
N LEU A 386 -0.54 -0.39 -14.55
CA LEU A 386 0.27 0.65 -15.15
C LEU A 386 1.41 0.01 -15.93
N LYS A 387 1.53 0.39 -17.21
CA LYS A 387 2.58 -0.13 -18.07
C LYS A 387 3.93 0.46 -17.70
N LEU A 388 4.96 -0.34 -17.90
CA LEU A 388 6.34 0.08 -17.66
C LEU A 388 6.89 0.74 -18.93
N ASP A 389 6.23 1.82 -19.33
CA ASP A 389 6.62 2.65 -20.46
C ASP A 389 6.41 4.12 -20.10
N LYS A 390 7.06 5.02 -20.86
CA LYS A 390 7.08 6.47 -20.56
C LYS A 390 5.68 7.12 -20.48
N THR A 391 4.62 6.44 -20.93
CA THR A 391 3.23 6.91 -20.87
C THR A 391 2.70 6.83 -19.44
N ASP A 392 2.88 5.68 -18.78
CA ASP A 392 2.33 5.42 -17.45
C ASP A 392 3.39 5.62 -16.36
N ILE A 393 4.62 5.14 -16.60
CA ILE A 393 5.73 5.13 -15.63
C ILE A 393 7.06 5.49 -16.32
N GLY A 394 7.66 6.61 -15.91
CA GLY A 394 8.97 7.04 -16.37
C GLY A 394 10.13 6.55 -15.49
N SER A 395 11.35 6.98 -15.84
CA SER A 395 12.54 6.80 -15.00
C SER A 395 12.66 7.83 -13.86
N THR A 396 11.85 8.89 -13.92
CA THR A 396 11.72 9.94 -12.91
C THR A 396 10.24 10.23 -12.68
N LEU A 397 9.90 10.80 -11.53
CA LEU A 397 8.50 11.21 -11.26
C LEU A 397 8.06 12.23 -12.32
N SER A 398 6.89 11.99 -12.90
CA SER A 398 6.24 12.91 -13.84
C SER A 398 5.17 13.74 -13.14
N GLU A 399 4.59 14.70 -13.86
CA GLU A 399 3.36 15.39 -13.44
C GLU A 399 2.24 14.40 -13.04
N PRO A 400 1.36 14.77 -12.08
CA PRO A 400 0.24 13.94 -11.66
C PRO A 400 -0.72 13.58 -12.80
N LYS A 401 -1.07 12.30 -12.92
CA LYS A 401 -2.00 11.75 -13.92
C LYS A 401 -3.22 11.14 -13.24
N VAL A 402 -4.38 11.19 -13.89
CA VAL A 402 -5.55 10.41 -13.47
C VAL A 402 -5.24 8.93 -13.61
N LEU A 403 -5.53 8.13 -12.58
CA LEU A 403 -5.32 6.69 -12.64
C LEU A 403 -6.22 6.08 -13.73
N PRO A 404 -5.70 5.29 -14.68
CA PRO A 404 -6.44 4.81 -15.85
C PRO A 404 -7.37 3.63 -15.48
N LEU A 405 -8.46 3.94 -14.77
CA LEU A 405 -9.47 2.96 -14.35
C LEU A 405 -10.36 2.56 -15.51
N LYS A 406 -10.58 1.25 -15.70
CA LYS A 406 -11.64 0.74 -16.60
C LYS A 406 -13.00 1.13 -16.04
N ARG A 407 -14.01 1.28 -16.90
CA ARG A 407 -15.38 1.64 -16.48
C ARG A 407 -15.92 0.71 -15.39
N ASN A 408 -16.60 1.26 -14.38
CA ASN A 408 -17.25 0.54 -13.28
C ASN A 408 -16.31 -0.29 -12.37
N VAL A 409 -15.00 -0.05 -12.37
CA VAL A 409 -14.07 -0.80 -11.51
C VAL A 409 -14.35 -0.51 -10.03
N VAL A 410 -14.60 0.75 -9.67
CA VAL A 410 -14.87 1.11 -8.25
C VAL A 410 -16.20 0.54 -7.77
N SER A 411 -17.24 0.50 -8.60
CA SER A 411 -18.53 -0.11 -8.23
C SER A 411 -18.48 -1.64 -8.14
N THR A 412 -17.52 -2.28 -8.80
CA THR A 412 -17.36 -3.75 -8.82
C THR A 412 -16.08 -4.22 -8.11
N LEU A 413 -15.49 -3.37 -7.26
CA LEU A 413 -14.15 -3.54 -6.70
C LEU A 413 -13.93 -4.91 -6.06
N THR A 414 -14.86 -5.36 -5.20
CA THR A 414 -14.76 -6.63 -4.47
C THR A 414 -14.87 -7.88 -5.35
N SER A 415 -15.23 -7.72 -6.63
CA SER A 415 -15.23 -8.78 -7.64
C SER A 415 -13.98 -8.79 -8.53
N GLN A 416 -13.09 -7.80 -8.38
CA GLN A 416 -11.84 -7.71 -9.14
C GLN A 416 -10.79 -8.70 -8.62
N GLU A 417 -9.70 -8.87 -9.37
CA GLU A 417 -8.53 -9.67 -8.98
C GLU A 417 -8.02 -9.23 -7.60
N GLN A 418 -8.06 -10.11 -6.61
CA GLN A 418 -7.56 -9.84 -5.26
C GLN A 418 -6.05 -10.09 -5.19
N LEU A 419 -5.34 -9.23 -4.45
CA LEU A 419 -3.98 -9.49 -3.99
C LEU A 419 -4.03 -10.55 -2.89
N LYS A 420 -3.62 -11.78 -3.21
CA LYS A 420 -3.83 -12.95 -2.35
C LYS A 420 -2.81 -13.07 -1.23
N ASN A 421 -1.54 -12.85 -1.57
CA ASN A 421 -0.41 -13.07 -0.69
C ASN A 421 0.28 -11.72 -0.45
N ASP A 422 0.68 -11.48 0.79
CA ASP A 422 1.63 -10.41 1.09
C ASP A 422 3.07 -10.88 0.79
N ASP A 423 3.96 -9.93 0.58
CA ASP A 423 5.37 -10.21 0.28
C ASP A 423 6.13 -10.38 1.60
N TYR A 424 6.97 -11.40 1.71
CA TYR A 424 7.78 -11.63 2.91
C TYR A 424 9.16 -11.03 2.70
N TYR A 425 9.39 -9.90 3.35
CA TYR A 425 10.65 -9.15 3.25
C TYR A 425 11.02 -8.73 1.82
N GLY A 426 10.04 -8.57 0.92
CA GLY A 426 10.27 -8.11 -0.45
C GLY A 426 10.87 -6.72 -0.57
N TRP A 427 11.00 -5.97 0.52
CA TRP A 427 11.71 -4.68 0.60
C TRP A 427 13.07 -4.76 1.29
N ALA A 428 13.39 -5.88 1.94
CA ALA A 428 14.67 -6.11 2.60
C ALA A 428 15.73 -6.55 1.58
N HIS A 429 17.00 -6.34 1.92
CA HIS A 429 18.11 -6.88 1.15
C HIS A 429 18.53 -8.24 1.72
N LEU A 430 18.58 -9.27 0.88
CA LEU A 430 18.80 -10.65 1.31
C LEU A 430 20.19 -11.16 0.92
N TYR A 431 20.83 -11.83 1.87
CA TYR A 431 22.15 -12.43 1.78
C TYR A 431 22.01 -13.92 1.98
N ALA A 432 22.56 -14.71 1.08
CA ALA A 432 22.53 -16.16 1.17
C ALA A 432 23.95 -16.72 1.20
N LYS A 433 24.16 -17.78 1.97
CA LYS A 433 25.40 -18.56 1.88
C LYS A 433 25.23 -19.85 1.09
N LYS A 434 24.03 -20.45 1.09
CA LYS A 434 23.76 -21.72 0.40
C LYS A 434 22.41 -21.72 -0.28
N MET A 435 22.34 -22.36 -1.45
CA MET A 435 21.09 -22.50 -2.19
C MET A 435 20.91 -23.93 -2.73
N PHE A 436 19.67 -24.41 -2.70
CA PHE A 436 19.31 -25.73 -3.21
C PHE A 436 18.09 -25.67 -4.12
N PRO A 437 18.23 -26.02 -5.42
CA PRO A 437 17.09 -26.07 -6.33
C PRO A 437 16.31 -27.38 -6.09
N TYR A 438 15.01 -27.27 -5.89
CA TYR A 438 14.11 -28.42 -5.74
C TYR A 438 12.72 -28.07 -6.26
N ASN A 439 12.10 -28.98 -7.04
CA ASN A 439 10.77 -28.77 -7.66
C ASN A 439 10.63 -27.42 -8.38
N ASN A 440 11.66 -27.04 -9.13
CA ASN A 440 11.75 -25.78 -9.86
C ASN A 440 11.61 -24.52 -8.97
N ARG A 441 11.95 -24.63 -7.69
CA ARG A 441 12.06 -23.52 -6.73
C ARG A 441 13.51 -23.43 -6.24
N ILE A 442 13.92 -22.24 -5.82
CA ILE A 442 15.18 -22.08 -5.09
C ILE A 442 14.89 -22.08 -3.58
N ASN A 443 15.60 -22.92 -2.83
CA ASN A 443 15.56 -22.93 -1.38
C ASN A 443 16.84 -22.32 -0.86
N VAL A 444 16.73 -21.36 0.04
CA VAL A 444 17.86 -20.58 0.56
C VAL A 444 18.01 -20.85 2.05
N PHE A 445 19.25 -21.04 2.48
CA PHE A 445 19.66 -21.35 3.85
C PHE A 445 20.76 -20.40 4.30
N ASP A 446 20.96 -20.32 5.62
CA ASP A 446 21.95 -19.44 6.25
C ASP A 446 21.75 -18.00 5.72
N LEU A 447 20.50 -17.52 5.82
CA LEU A 447 20.09 -16.22 5.29
C LEU A 447 20.38 -15.12 6.31
N GLU A 448 20.94 -14.02 5.84
CA GLU A 448 20.98 -12.76 6.59
C GLU A 448 20.10 -11.75 5.83
N ARG A 449 19.42 -10.86 6.55
CA ARG A 449 18.68 -9.76 5.92
C ARG A 449 19.10 -8.41 6.48
N LEU A 450 19.30 -7.45 5.58
CA LEU A 450 19.34 -6.04 5.90
C LEU A 450 17.90 -5.50 5.84
N PRO A 451 17.38 -4.93 6.93
CA PRO A 451 16.01 -4.43 6.94
C PRO A 451 15.79 -3.30 5.93
N PHE A 452 14.54 -3.12 5.52
CA PHE A 452 14.20 -2.07 4.57
C PHE A 452 14.40 -0.69 5.22
N LYS A 453 14.99 0.27 4.50
CA LYS A 453 15.14 1.64 5.03
C LYS A 453 13.81 2.33 5.43
N GLY A 454 12.68 1.84 4.91
CA GLY A 454 11.34 2.32 5.26
C GLY A 454 10.72 3.18 4.16
N PHE A 455 9.38 3.21 4.15
CA PHE A 455 8.62 4.12 3.30
C PHE A 455 8.61 5.53 3.89
N ASN A 456 8.41 6.53 3.03
CA ASN A 456 8.36 7.94 3.40
C ASN A 456 7.03 8.62 3.00
N ASN A 457 6.04 7.84 2.57
CA ASN A 457 4.72 8.31 2.21
C ASN A 457 3.64 7.30 2.62
N PHE A 458 2.72 7.74 3.49
CA PHE A 458 1.64 6.91 4.03
C PHE A 458 0.25 7.45 3.68
N LEU A 459 0.18 8.57 2.96
CA LEU A 459 -1.03 9.34 2.71
C LEU A 459 -1.19 9.71 1.23
N ALA A 460 -2.41 9.64 0.71
CA ALA A 460 -2.76 10.16 -0.62
C ALA A 460 -3.22 11.63 -0.57
N THR A 461 -2.27 12.56 -0.46
CA THR A 461 -2.55 14.00 -0.37
C THR A 461 -2.00 14.79 -1.54
N ASN A 462 -2.74 15.81 -1.99
CA ASN A 462 -2.16 16.88 -2.81
C ASN A 462 -1.56 17.97 -1.90
N GLY A 463 -0.61 18.72 -2.43
CA GLY A 463 -0.04 19.86 -1.73
C GLY A 463 0.87 19.50 -0.56
N ASN A 464 1.57 20.53 -0.11
CA ASN A 464 2.48 20.48 1.01
C ASN A 464 2.16 21.70 1.88
N ASP A 465 1.98 21.52 3.19
CA ASP A 465 1.76 22.66 4.08
C ASP A 465 2.98 23.60 4.07
N ASN A 466 4.18 23.04 3.87
CA ASN A 466 5.41 23.80 3.65
C ASN A 466 6.44 22.98 2.83
N ALA A 467 6.78 23.47 1.64
CA ALA A 467 7.71 22.80 0.73
C ALA A 467 9.14 22.64 1.30
N ASP A 468 9.55 23.52 2.20
CA ASP A 468 10.88 23.54 2.84
C ASP A 468 10.98 22.59 4.03
N ILE A 469 9.84 22.05 4.50
CA ILE A 469 9.78 21.05 5.58
C ILE A 469 9.72 19.64 4.97
N LYS A 470 10.50 18.74 5.55
CA LYS A 470 10.59 17.32 5.23
C LYS A 470 10.32 16.47 6.46
N ILE A 471 9.89 15.25 6.21
CA ILE A 471 9.76 14.22 7.23
C ILE A 471 10.74 13.09 6.90
N THR A 472 11.48 12.65 7.90
CA THR A 472 12.23 11.38 7.85
C THR A 472 11.75 10.47 8.96
N TYR A 473 11.63 9.17 8.68
CA TYR A 473 11.18 8.18 9.63
C TYR A 473 12.36 7.32 10.08
N TYR A 474 12.55 7.21 11.38
CA TYR A 474 13.47 6.25 12.00
C TYR A 474 12.64 5.13 12.59
N VAL A 475 12.91 3.88 12.26
CA VAL A 475 12.12 2.73 12.75
C VAL A 475 13.04 1.78 13.51
N HIS A 476 12.62 1.42 14.72
CA HIS A 476 13.30 0.44 15.55
C HIS A 476 12.79 -0.95 15.23
N ILE A 477 13.71 -1.89 15.02
CA ILE A 477 13.40 -3.26 14.65
C ILE A 477 14.10 -4.18 15.65
N VAL A 478 13.32 -4.98 16.36
CA VAL A 478 13.81 -5.87 17.41
C VAL A 478 13.37 -7.29 17.13
N SER A 479 14.36 -8.16 16.93
CA SER A 479 14.15 -9.60 16.77
C SER A 479 15.05 -10.38 17.72
N SER A 480 15.05 -11.71 17.61
CA SER A 480 15.92 -12.56 18.43
C SER A 480 17.42 -12.39 18.13
N THR A 481 17.78 -11.88 16.95
CA THR A 481 19.17 -11.78 16.49
C THR A 481 19.56 -10.36 16.07
N MET A 482 18.66 -9.39 16.18
CA MET A 482 18.88 -8.01 15.76
C MET A 482 18.15 -7.03 16.68
N ASP A 483 18.82 -5.93 16.99
CA ASP A 483 18.26 -4.74 17.65
C ASP A 483 18.91 -3.54 16.93
N SER A 484 18.17 -2.91 16.02
CA SER A 484 18.73 -1.85 15.18
C SER A 484 17.66 -0.86 14.72
N TRP A 485 18.14 0.29 14.26
CA TRP A 485 17.34 1.35 13.67
C TRP A 485 17.62 1.47 12.18
N VAL A 486 16.57 1.75 11.42
CA VAL A 486 16.65 2.13 10.00
C VAL A 486 16.12 3.54 9.79
N LYS A 487 16.53 4.18 8.70
CA LYS A 487 16.14 5.56 8.35
C LYS A 487 15.62 5.64 6.91
N SER A 488 14.43 6.22 6.74
CA SER A 488 13.84 6.43 5.41
C SER A 488 14.56 7.53 4.62
N ASP A 489 14.26 7.63 3.32
CA ASP A 489 14.52 8.87 2.58
C ASP A 489 13.61 10.00 3.09
N ASP A 490 13.93 11.24 2.73
CA ASP A 490 13.06 12.39 3.00
C ASP A 490 11.72 12.27 2.28
N SER A 491 10.65 12.66 2.97
CA SER A 491 9.29 12.68 2.40
C SER A 491 9.19 13.66 1.24
N THR A 492 8.35 13.33 0.27
CA THR A 492 8.03 14.26 -0.84
C THR A 492 7.07 15.37 -0.38
N PHE A 493 6.18 15.06 0.57
CA PHE A 493 5.14 15.96 1.08
C PHE A 493 5.17 16.03 2.60
N PHE A 494 4.78 17.17 3.16
CA PHE A 494 4.56 17.37 4.58
C PHE A 494 3.10 17.81 4.80
N LYS A 495 2.42 17.12 5.73
CA LYS A 495 1.05 17.40 6.20
C LYS A 495 0.97 17.22 7.71
N GLU A 496 0.93 18.32 8.45
CA GLU A 496 1.11 18.29 9.91
C GLU A 496 0.00 17.49 10.62
N ASN A 497 -1.25 17.61 10.17
CA ASN A 497 -2.41 16.95 10.78
C ASN A 497 -2.48 15.43 10.54
N THR A 498 -1.48 14.82 9.91
CA THR A 498 -1.45 13.37 9.60
C THR A 498 -0.35 12.60 10.32
N LEU A 499 0.45 13.28 11.13
CA LEU A 499 1.65 12.71 11.75
C LEU A 499 1.35 11.60 12.76
N SER A 500 0.22 11.68 13.47
CA SER A 500 -0.30 10.61 14.36
C SER A 500 -1.40 9.76 13.72
N GLY A 501 -1.55 9.87 12.39
CA GLY A 501 -2.51 9.10 11.61
C GLY A 501 -2.01 7.70 11.29
N TRP A 502 -2.21 7.27 10.05
CA TRP A 502 -1.79 5.94 9.59
C TRP A 502 -0.28 5.90 9.29
N LEU A 503 0.43 5.00 9.98
CA LEU A 503 1.84 4.67 9.76
C LEU A 503 1.98 3.16 9.62
N PHE A 504 2.90 2.71 8.76
CA PHE A 504 3.13 1.27 8.55
C PHE A 504 4.57 0.97 8.17
N TYR A 505 5.15 -0.06 8.75
CA TYR A 505 6.46 -0.58 8.36
C TYR A 505 6.34 -2.08 8.02
N PRO A 506 6.87 -2.56 6.88
CA PRO A 506 6.65 -3.92 6.38
C PRO A 506 7.51 -4.98 7.09
N ASP A 507 7.50 -4.94 8.42
CA ASP A 507 8.11 -5.92 9.31
C ASP A 507 7.34 -5.96 10.63
N PRO A 508 6.79 -7.12 11.06
CA PRO A 508 6.09 -7.24 12.33
C PRO A 508 6.99 -7.06 13.57
N ASN A 509 8.31 -7.14 13.40
CA ASN A 509 9.29 -6.91 14.48
C ASN A 509 9.60 -5.42 14.71
N ALA A 510 8.98 -4.50 13.94
CA ALA A 510 9.11 -3.08 14.20
C ALA A 510 8.31 -2.67 15.44
N THR A 511 8.98 -2.01 16.39
CA THR A 511 8.46 -1.73 17.75
C THR A 511 8.09 -0.28 17.94
N GLU A 512 8.85 0.65 17.36
CA GLU A 512 8.60 2.08 17.46
C GLU A 512 9.13 2.84 16.23
N MET A 513 8.60 4.05 16.05
CA MET A 513 8.98 4.98 15.00
C MET A 513 9.23 6.37 15.59
N ILE A 514 10.37 6.97 15.23
CA ILE A 514 10.63 8.40 15.47
C ILE A 514 10.39 9.15 14.16
N ILE A 515 9.42 10.07 14.17
CA ILE A 515 9.14 10.99 13.09
C ILE A 515 10.01 12.23 13.31
N HIS A 516 10.94 12.49 12.40
CA HIS A 516 11.79 13.67 12.40
C HIS A 516 11.27 14.68 11.37
N ILE A 517 10.76 15.80 11.84
CA ILE A 517 10.25 16.91 11.03
C ILE A 517 11.34 17.97 11.00
N HIS A 518 11.91 18.20 9.83
CA HIS A 518 13.07 19.09 9.68
C HIS A 518 12.96 20.00 8.46
N GLY A 519 13.58 21.17 8.53
CA GLY A 519 13.57 22.16 7.45
C GLY A 519 14.23 23.47 7.90
N THR A 520 14.03 24.54 7.13
CA THR A 520 14.49 25.88 7.54
C THR A 520 13.82 26.26 8.87
N ASP A 521 14.63 26.40 9.93
CA ASP A 521 14.21 26.76 11.30
C ASP A 521 13.23 25.77 11.98
N THR A 522 13.09 24.54 11.48
CA THR A 522 12.25 23.50 12.09
C THR A 522 13.08 22.27 12.42
N ASP A 523 13.01 21.82 13.67
CA ASP A 523 13.56 20.55 14.13
C ASP A 523 12.65 19.98 15.23
N LYS A 524 11.60 19.27 14.84
CA LYS A 524 10.64 18.63 15.75
C LYS A 524 10.74 17.11 15.62
N LYS A 525 10.52 16.41 16.72
CA LYS A 525 10.59 14.94 16.77
C LYS A 525 9.38 14.42 17.53
N LEU A 526 8.80 13.33 17.04
CA LEU A 526 7.71 12.60 17.68
C LEU A 526 8.11 11.14 17.78
N ARG A 527 7.82 10.48 18.90
CA ARG A 527 8.02 9.05 19.07
C ARG A 527 6.66 8.38 19.15
N ILE A 528 6.45 7.38 18.31
CA ILE A 528 5.18 6.65 18.16
C ILE A 528 5.45 5.16 18.32
N SER A 529 4.65 4.49 19.15
CA SER A 529 4.72 3.03 19.31
C SER A 529 4.07 2.34 18.12
N LEU A 530 4.66 1.25 17.64
CA LEU A 530 4.11 0.41 16.58
C LEU A 530 3.62 -0.93 17.16
N ASN A 531 2.52 -1.43 16.61
CA ASN A 531 1.97 -2.74 16.96
C ASN A 531 1.97 -3.63 15.73
N ALA A 532 2.29 -4.92 15.89
CA ALA A 532 2.17 -5.90 14.83
C ALA A 532 0.73 -5.93 14.29
N HIS A 533 0.58 -5.90 12.97
CA HIS A 533 -0.72 -5.94 12.32
C HIS A 533 -1.25 -7.38 12.28
N ASN A 534 -2.50 -7.59 12.69
CA ASN A 534 -3.07 -8.95 12.82
C ASN A 534 -3.15 -9.72 11.50
N MET A 535 -3.27 -9.03 10.37
CA MET A 535 -3.57 -9.64 9.06
C MET A 535 -2.58 -9.28 7.94
N LEU A 536 -1.70 -8.29 8.16
CA LEU A 536 -0.76 -7.79 7.14
C LEU A 536 0.65 -8.01 7.68
N ASN A 537 1.60 -8.26 6.79
CA ASN A 537 2.97 -8.55 7.20
C ASN A 537 3.73 -7.26 7.54
N GLY A 538 3.43 -6.67 8.70
CA GLY A 538 4.08 -5.45 9.17
C GLY A 538 3.57 -4.96 10.52
N ALA A 539 4.14 -3.85 11.00
CA ALA A 539 3.71 -3.15 12.20
C ALA A 539 3.16 -1.76 11.83
N TYR A 540 2.22 -1.26 12.64
CA TYR A 540 1.49 -0.04 12.34
C TYR A 540 1.22 0.82 13.58
N SER A 541 0.90 2.09 13.34
CA SER A 541 0.18 2.95 14.28
C SER A 541 -0.97 3.64 13.55
N PHE A 542 -2.09 3.84 14.23
CA PHE A 542 -3.25 4.57 13.72
C PHE A 542 -4.06 5.17 14.87
N GLU A 543 -3.52 6.22 15.49
CA GLU A 543 -4.13 6.79 16.70
C GLU A 543 -5.33 7.68 16.39
N ASN A 544 -5.24 8.47 15.31
CA ASN A 544 -6.24 9.49 15.01
C ASN A 544 -6.57 9.57 13.52
N LEU A 545 -7.81 9.96 13.20
CA LEU A 545 -8.14 10.49 11.88
C LEU A 545 -7.62 11.93 11.79
N PRO A 546 -7.19 12.38 10.61
CA PRO A 546 -6.58 13.70 10.52
C PRO A 546 -7.67 14.78 10.56
N THR A 547 -7.89 15.39 11.72
CA THR A 547 -8.93 16.39 11.95
C THR A 547 -8.33 17.77 12.25
N GLU A 548 -9.01 18.86 11.87
CA GLU A 548 -8.52 20.26 12.05
C GLU A 548 -8.21 20.61 13.51
N ALA A 549 -8.83 19.93 14.48
CA ALA A 549 -8.69 20.21 15.91
C ALA A 549 -7.49 19.49 16.56
N GLN A 550 -6.85 18.55 15.86
CA GLN A 550 -5.79 17.71 16.41
C GLN A 550 -4.39 18.03 15.89
N ALA A 551 -4.16 19.22 15.35
CA ALA A 551 -2.81 19.78 15.17
C ALA A 551 -2.12 20.13 16.51
N ASN A 552 -2.47 19.44 17.60
CA ASN A 552 -1.83 19.61 18.89
C ASN A 552 -0.52 18.82 18.92
N THR A 553 0.47 19.31 18.17
CA THR A 553 1.90 19.08 18.44
C THR A 553 2.38 19.94 19.62
N THR A 554 1.48 20.28 20.55
CA THR A 554 1.67 21.24 21.65
C THR A 554 2.05 20.59 22.98
N GLU A 555 2.34 19.29 23.03
CA GLU A 555 3.10 18.75 24.16
C GLU A 555 4.58 19.08 23.95
N GLU A 556 5.21 19.64 24.99
CA GLU A 556 6.63 20.04 25.00
C GLU A 556 7.46 18.94 24.34
N ALA A 557 8.27 19.32 23.34
CA ALA A 557 9.14 18.37 22.65
C ALA A 557 9.98 17.63 23.69
N GLU A 558 9.67 16.35 23.92
CA GLU A 558 10.59 15.47 24.61
C GLU A 558 11.94 15.59 23.88
N ASP A 559 13.03 15.63 24.65
CA ASP A 559 14.39 15.66 24.09
C ASP A 559 14.70 14.28 23.47
N ILE A 560 14.10 14.03 22.31
CA ILE A 560 14.24 12.78 21.55
C ILE A 560 15.55 12.86 20.80
N THR A 561 16.53 12.07 21.24
CA THR A 561 17.78 11.89 20.49
C THR A 561 17.54 10.97 19.30
N LEU A 562 17.98 11.40 18.11
CA LEU A 562 17.94 10.54 16.92
C LEU A 562 18.96 9.39 17.07
N PRO A 563 18.57 8.15 16.72
CA PRO A 563 19.46 7.00 16.80
C PRO A 563 20.56 7.08 15.74
N VAL A 564 21.70 6.45 16.04
CA VAL A 564 22.76 6.23 15.05
C VAL A 564 22.38 5.02 14.20
N ILE A 565 22.39 5.17 12.88
CA ILE A 565 22.09 4.10 11.94
C ILE A 565 23.35 3.29 11.68
N ASP A 566 23.26 1.98 11.89
CA ASP A 566 24.26 1.00 11.45
C ASP A 566 23.78 0.39 10.13
N GLU A 567 24.38 0.85 9.02
CA GLU A 567 24.06 0.40 7.66
C GLU A 567 24.43 -1.07 7.41
N ASP A 568 25.27 -1.68 8.27
CA ASP A 568 25.68 -3.08 8.19
C ASP A 568 24.88 -3.99 9.14
N ALA A 569 23.93 -3.43 9.91
CA ALA A 569 23.09 -4.19 10.82
C ALA A 569 22.18 -5.16 10.04
N HIS A 570 22.29 -6.43 10.39
CA HIS A 570 21.57 -7.52 9.74
C HIS A 570 20.95 -8.45 10.76
N GLU A 571 19.80 -9.01 10.39
CA GLU A 571 19.20 -10.12 11.11
C GLU A 571 19.69 -11.45 10.54
N THR A 572 20.11 -12.35 11.43
CA THR A 572 20.42 -13.74 11.08
C THR A 572 19.17 -14.61 11.16
N LEU A 573 18.83 -15.27 10.05
CA LEU A 573 17.65 -16.10 9.85
C LEU A 573 18.01 -17.58 9.59
N ASP A 574 19.01 -18.08 10.30
CA ASP A 574 19.60 -19.42 10.14
C ASP A 574 18.64 -20.58 10.47
N SER A 575 17.62 -20.33 11.31
CA SER A 575 16.58 -21.29 11.66
C SER A 575 15.46 -21.44 10.62
N GLN A 576 15.47 -20.63 9.57
CA GLN A 576 14.42 -20.59 8.55
C GLN A 576 14.93 -21.03 7.17
N VAL A 577 14.04 -21.62 6.37
CA VAL A 577 14.30 -21.94 4.96
C VAL A 577 13.41 -21.08 4.10
N PHE A 578 14.02 -20.28 3.22
CA PHE A 578 13.28 -19.42 2.31
C PHE A 578 13.11 -20.12 0.98
N THR A 579 11.87 -20.38 0.59
CA THR A 579 11.53 -21.10 -0.64
C THR A 579 10.86 -20.16 -1.64
N SER A 580 11.47 -20.00 -2.81
CA SER A 580 10.90 -19.15 -3.86
C SER A 580 9.65 -19.75 -4.48
N VAL A 581 8.85 -18.94 -5.19
CA VAL A 581 7.71 -19.41 -6.00
C VAL A 581 8.16 -20.39 -7.11
N VAL A 582 7.27 -21.31 -7.54
CA VAL A 582 7.60 -22.28 -8.61
C VAL A 582 8.00 -21.54 -9.88
N SER A 583 9.13 -21.92 -10.47
CA SER A 583 9.67 -21.35 -11.70
C SER A 583 10.05 -19.87 -11.60
N ASN A 584 10.09 -19.29 -10.39
CA ASN A 584 10.37 -17.89 -10.18
C ASN A 584 11.34 -17.71 -8.99
N PRO A 585 12.62 -17.41 -9.27
CA PRO A 585 13.63 -17.26 -8.24
C PRO A 585 13.62 -15.89 -7.54
N PHE A 586 12.74 -14.96 -7.93
CA PHE A 586 12.75 -13.57 -7.45
C PHE A 586 11.81 -13.31 -6.27
N VAL A 587 10.84 -14.20 -6.04
CA VAL A 587 9.73 -13.98 -5.08
C VAL A 587 9.74 -15.05 -4.01
N PHE A 588 9.71 -14.60 -2.76
CA PHE A 588 9.54 -15.41 -1.56
C PHE A 588 8.27 -14.91 -0.86
N GLU A 589 7.19 -15.69 -0.95
CA GLU A 589 5.91 -15.30 -0.36
C GLU A 589 5.89 -15.64 1.13
N ALA A 590 5.16 -14.85 1.93
CA ALA A 590 4.88 -15.21 3.31
C ALA A 590 3.98 -16.45 3.28
N SER A 591 4.50 -17.59 3.71
CA SER A 591 3.65 -18.76 3.97
C SER A 591 2.86 -18.47 5.25
N GLY A 592 1.54 -18.31 5.11
CA GLY A 592 0.62 -18.19 6.23
C GLY A 592 0.57 -19.42 7.13
#